data_AF-A0A645IVY4-F1
#
_entry.id   AF-A0A645IVY4-F1
#
_cell.length_a   1.000
_cell.length_b   1.000
_cell.length_c   1.000
_cell.angle_alpha   90.00
_cell.angle_beta   90.00
_cell.angle_gamma   90.00
#
_symmetry.space_group_name_H-M   'P 1'
#
loop_
_entity.id
_entity.type
_entity.pdbx_description
1 polymer ?
#
loop_
_entity_poly.entity_id
_entity_poly.type
_entity_poly.pdbx_seq_one_letter_code
_entity_poly.pdbx_strand_id
1 'polypeptide(L)'
;MKYTGDGGTGWEEVGSPGFSAGDATYTSLAIGSGGTLYVAYRDYVSSSNQKATVMRYIPDTTAPVLTAGGVSRSSDSAATVSFNSNEEGQYYYEVVAEGTAAPVIDTSVPGPACGTGNQTIALISLSAGDWDIYIKVKDDSGNVSNLISMTIPALMAGIPNRQPPPAPPGLT
;
A
#
# COMPACT_ATOMS: atom_id res chain seq x y z
N MET A 1 -15.67 -4.81 -16.69
CA MET A 1 -15.29 -3.38 -16.57
C MET A 1 -16.43 -2.59 -15.96
N LYS A 2 -16.10 -1.57 -15.17
CA LYS A 2 -17.00 -0.53 -14.66
C LYS A 2 -16.49 0.82 -15.13
N TYR A 3 -17.39 1.71 -15.54
CA TYR A 3 -17.04 3.08 -15.86
C TYR A 3 -16.93 3.89 -14.56
N THR A 4 -15.77 4.48 -14.32
CA THR A 4 -15.50 5.37 -13.17
C THR A 4 -15.31 6.82 -13.60
N GLY A 5 -14.89 7.05 -14.84
CA GLY A 5 -14.47 8.38 -15.30
C GLY A 5 -13.03 8.73 -14.91
N ASP A 6 -12.37 7.85 -14.17
CA ASP A 6 -10.98 7.97 -13.72
C ASP A 6 -10.03 7.17 -14.63
N GLY A 7 -8.72 7.47 -14.57
CA GLY A 7 -7.69 6.78 -15.35
C GLY A 7 -7.66 7.13 -16.85
N GLY A 8 -6.90 6.36 -17.64
CA GLY A 8 -6.64 6.67 -19.06
C GLY A 8 -7.82 6.39 -20.00
N THR A 9 -8.72 5.47 -19.64
CA THR A 9 -9.88 5.08 -20.45
C THR A 9 -11.22 5.45 -19.80
N GLY A 10 -11.23 5.84 -18.51
CA GLY A 10 -12.45 5.95 -17.72
C GLY A 10 -13.04 4.61 -17.27
N TRP A 11 -12.42 3.48 -17.65
CA TRP A 11 -12.89 2.13 -17.39
C TRP A 11 -11.89 1.36 -16.54
N GLU A 12 -12.39 0.81 -15.44
CA GLU A 12 -11.63 -0.05 -14.53
C GLU A 12 -12.12 -1.50 -14.61
N GLU A 13 -11.22 -2.43 -14.33
CA GLU A 13 -11.56 -3.84 -14.20
C GLU A 13 -12.49 -4.06 -13.00
N VAL A 14 -13.32 -5.10 -13.06
CA VAL A 14 -14.20 -5.47 -11.94
C VAL A 14 -13.88 -6.91 -11.59
N GLY A 15 -13.18 -7.10 -10.48
CA GLY A 15 -12.60 -8.39 -10.12
C GLY A 15 -11.42 -8.76 -11.01
N SER A 16 -10.99 -10.01 -10.88
CA SER A 16 -9.88 -10.56 -11.65
C SER A 16 -10.26 -10.74 -13.13
N PRO A 17 -9.45 -10.27 -14.09
CA PRO A 17 -9.67 -10.50 -15.51
C PRO A 17 -9.49 -11.98 -15.89
N GLY A 18 -9.95 -12.37 -17.08
CA GLY A 18 -9.72 -13.72 -17.63
C GLY A 18 -10.65 -14.81 -17.10
N PHE A 19 -11.92 -14.49 -16.84
CA PHE A 19 -12.89 -15.46 -16.29
C PHE A 19 -13.34 -16.55 -17.30
N SER A 20 -13.03 -16.44 -18.59
CA SER A 20 -13.28 -17.47 -19.62
C SER A 20 -11.97 -18.01 -20.20
N ALA A 21 -11.93 -19.31 -20.51
CA ALA A 21 -10.76 -19.95 -21.13
C ALA A 21 -10.65 -19.68 -22.64
N GLY A 22 -11.75 -19.26 -23.27
CA GLY A 22 -11.82 -18.81 -24.67
C GLY A 22 -12.71 -17.57 -24.83
N ASP A 23 -13.26 -17.35 -26.02
CA ASP A 23 -14.11 -16.19 -26.28
C ASP A 23 -15.44 -16.27 -25.52
N ALA A 24 -15.76 -15.24 -24.73
CA ALA A 24 -17.06 -15.08 -24.12
C ALA A 24 -18.01 -14.36 -25.10
N THR A 25 -18.93 -15.12 -25.70
CA THR A 25 -19.96 -14.59 -26.64
C THR A 25 -21.35 -14.68 -26.02
N TYR A 26 -22.34 -13.94 -26.55
CA TYR A 26 -23.73 -13.96 -26.04
C TYR A 26 -23.82 -13.67 -24.53
N THR A 27 -23.19 -12.58 -24.10
CA THR A 27 -23.14 -12.19 -22.69
C THR A 27 -24.49 -11.66 -22.22
N SER A 28 -24.90 -12.07 -21.02
CA SER A 28 -26.06 -11.55 -20.31
C SER A 28 -25.67 -11.27 -18.86
N LEU A 29 -25.96 -10.08 -18.36
CA LEU A 29 -25.67 -9.67 -16.99
C LEU A 29 -26.97 -9.62 -16.18
N ALA A 30 -26.95 -10.18 -14.98
CA ALA A 30 -28.05 -10.09 -14.02
C ALA A 30 -27.51 -9.68 -12.65
N ILE A 31 -28.32 -8.91 -11.90
CA ILE A 31 -28.04 -8.55 -10.51
C ILE A 31 -29.01 -9.36 -9.64
N GLY A 32 -28.47 -10.28 -8.85
CA GLY A 32 -29.23 -11.05 -7.89
C GLY A 32 -29.53 -10.27 -6.61
N SER A 33 -30.17 -10.93 -5.64
CA SER A 33 -30.40 -10.35 -4.31
C SER A 33 -29.10 -9.91 -3.65
N GLY A 34 -29.11 -8.74 -3.00
CA GLY A 34 -27.93 -8.21 -2.31
C GLY A 34 -26.83 -7.66 -3.24
N GLY A 35 -27.15 -7.37 -4.51
CA GLY A 35 -26.21 -6.75 -5.46
C GLY A 35 -25.21 -7.72 -6.09
N THR A 36 -25.40 -9.04 -5.90
CA THR A 36 -24.52 -10.06 -6.47
C THR A 36 -24.60 -10.04 -8.00
N LEU A 37 -23.48 -9.83 -8.68
CA LEU A 37 -23.44 -9.85 -10.14
C LEU A 37 -23.27 -11.28 -10.66
N TYR A 38 -24.11 -11.64 -11.63
CA TYR A 38 -24.02 -12.88 -12.39
C TYR A 38 -23.85 -12.55 -13.86
N VAL A 39 -22.85 -13.16 -14.49
CA VAL A 39 -22.67 -13.11 -15.95
C VAL A 39 -22.91 -14.49 -16.53
N ALA A 40 -23.89 -14.59 -17.42
CA ALA A 40 -24.06 -15.75 -18.28
C ALA A 40 -23.40 -15.45 -19.63
N TYR A 41 -22.68 -16.43 -20.17
CA TYR A 41 -22.07 -16.31 -21.49
C TYR A 41 -21.94 -17.68 -22.14
N ARG A 42 -21.77 -17.68 -23.46
CA ARG A 42 -21.36 -18.85 -24.21
C ARG A 42 -19.84 -18.90 -24.25
N ASP A 43 -19.28 -19.88 -23.57
CA ASP A 43 -17.84 -20.13 -23.51
C ASP A 43 -17.39 -20.85 -24.78
N TYR A 44 -16.70 -20.12 -25.65
CA TYR A 44 -16.20 -20.63 -26.93
C TYR A 44 -14.72 -21.05 -26.77
N VAL A 45 -14.51 -22.22 -26.16
CA VAL A 45 -13.16 -22.80 -26.02
C VAL A 45 -12.70 -23.44 -27.33
N SER A 46 -13.63 -24.04 -28.09
CA SER A 46 -13.40 -24.50 -29.46
C SER A 46 -14.70 -24.59 -30.26
N SER A 47 -14.60 -24.78 -31.58
CA SER A 47 -15.76 -24.94 -32.47
C SER A 47 -16.65 -26.16 -32.14
N SER A 48 -16.11 -27.17 -31.44
CA SER A 48 -16.84 -28.36 -31.01
C SER A 48 -17.17 -28.38 -29.50
N ASN A 49 -16.73 -27.38 -28.75
CA ASN A 49 -16.89 -27.31 -27.30
C ASN A 49 -17.35 -25.91 -26.88
N GLN A 50 -18.64 -25.66 -27.08
CA GLN A 50 -19.33 -24.45 -26.66
C GLN A 50 -20.31 -24.79 -25.55
N LYS A 51 -20.24 -24.06 -24.44
CA LYS A 51 -21.12 -24.28 -23.28
C LYS A 51 -21.74 -22.97 -22.82
N ALA A 52 -22.96 -23.05 -22.30
CA ALA A 52 -23.51 -21.97 -21.50
C ALA A 52 -22.86 -22.03 -20.11
N THR A 53 -22.18 -20.97 -19.72
CA THR A 53 -21.49 -20.82 -18.44
C THR A 53 -22.10 -19.65 -17.68
N VAL A 54 -22.30 -19.81 -16.37
CA VAL A 54 -22.71 -18.73 -15.48
C VAL A 54 -21.64 -18.54 -14.42
N MET A 55 -21.10 -17.34 -14.34
CA MET A 55 -20.14 -16.93 -13.31
C MET A 55 -20.79 -15.93 -12.38
N ARG A 56 -20.43 -16.03 -11.10
CA ARG A 56 -20.82 -15.08 -10.05
C ARG A 56 -19.61 -14.26 -9.68
N TYR A 57 -19.75 -12.94 -9.66
CA TYR A 57 -18.73 -12.05 -9.10
C TYR A 57 -18.73 -12.16 -7.57
N ILE A 58 -17.54 -12.37 -7.01
CA ILE A 58 -17.29 -12.32 -5.57
C ILE A 58 -16.42 -11.08 -5.37
N PRO A 59 -16.91 -10.03 -4.69
CA PRO A 59 -16.09 -8.87 -4.41
C PRO A 59 -14.95 -9.28 -3.49
N ASP A 60 -13.79 -8.70 -3.73
CA ASP A 60 -12.69 -8.75 -2.78
C ASP A 60 -13.01 -7.81 -1.62
N THR A 61 -13.02 -8.38 -0.42
CA THR A 61 -13.31 -7.69 0.84
C THR A 61 -12.15 -7.80 1.81
N THR A 62 -11.00 -8.29 1.36
CA THR A 62 -9.83 -8.50 2.21
C THR A 62 -8.95 -7.28 2.14
N ALA A 63 -8.71 -6.64 3.28
CA ALA A 63 -7.79 -5.51 3.35
C ALA A 63 -6.34 -5.99 3.29
N PRO A 64 -5.44 -5.17 2.69
CA PRO A 64 -4.01 -5.40 2.77
C PRO A 64 -3.53 -5.52 4.23
N VAL A 65 -2.59 -6.43 4.45
CA VAL A 65 -1.91 -6.64 5.74
C VAL A 65 -0.51 -6.07 5.66
N LEU A 66 -0.22 -5.14 6.57
CA LEU A 66 1.06 -4.46 6.63
C LEU A 66 1.94 -4.98 7.76
N THR A 67 3.23 -5.04 7.50
CA THR A 67 4.26 -5.29 8.52
C THR A 67 5.24 -4.13 8.56
N ALA A 68 5.48 -3.58 9.75
CA ALA A 68 6.48 -2.54 9.96
C ALA A 68 7.88 -3.04 9.53
N GLY A 69 8.64 -2.17 8.86
CA GLY A 69 10.00 -2.46 8.43
C GLY A 69 11.03 -1.70 9.28
N GLY A 70 12.07 -1.21 8.63
CA GLY A 70 13.16 -0.48 9.26
C GLY A 70 12.97 1.04 9.22
N VAL A 71 13.57 1.73 10.18
CA VAL A 71 13.67 3.19 10.20
C VAL A 71 15.15 3.60 10.20
N SER A 72 15.52 4.57 9.38
CA SER A 72 16.88 5.10 9.28
C SER A 72 16.85 6.62 9.26
N ARG A 73 17.36 7.26 10.31
CA ARG A 73 17.48 8.72 10.45
C ARG A 73 18.82 9.18 9.89
N SER A 74 18.81 10.02 8.85
CA SER A 74 20.05 10.48 8.18
C SER A 74 20.39 11.94 8.51
N SER A 75 19.42 12.74 8.91
CA SER A 75 19.60 14.09 9.45
C SER A 75 18.42 14.46 10.36
N ASP A 76 18.45 15.65 10.97
CA ASP A 76 17.27 16.20 11.67
C ASP A 76 16.07 16.36 10.74
N SER A 77 16.31 16.61 9.45
CA SER A 77 15.25 16.82 8.46
C SER A 77 14.90 15.61 7.61
N ALA A 78 15.72 14.55 7.63
CA ALA A 78 15.55 13.42 6.75
C ALA A 78 15.55 12.06 7.46
N ALA A 79 14.67 11.18 6.99
CA ALA A 79 14.58 9.80 7.40
C ALA A 79 14.08 8.91 6.25
N THR A 80 14.44 7.64 6.31
CA THR A 80 13.89 6.60 5.45
C THR A 80 13.14 5.60 6.33
N VAL A 81 11.92 5.25 5.93
CA VAL A 81 11.07 4.28 6.62
C VAL A 81 10.70 3.19 5.63
N SER A 82 10.76 1.92 6.02
CA SER A 82 10.26 0.82 5.20
C SER A 82 9.09 0.08 5.87
N PHE A 83 8.25 -0.54 5.04
CA PHE A 83 7.17 -1.43 5.46
C PHE A 83 6.97 -2.50 4.39
N ASN A 84 6.34 -3.61 4.74
CA ASN A 84 5.94 -4.63 3.77
C ASN A 84 4.42 -4.63 3.60
N SER A 85 3.95 -4.75 2.36
CA SER A 85 2.55 -5.05 2.02
C SER A 85 2.44 -6.46 1.46
N ASN A 86 1.41 -7.21 1.82
CA ASN A 86 1.13 -8.51 1.20
C ASN A 86 0.36 -8.39 -0.13
N GLU A 87 -0.06 -7.18 -0.50
CA GLU A 87 -0.95 -6.90 -1.62
C GLU A 87 -0.58 -5.57 -2.29
N GLU A 88 -0.87 -5.46 -3.59
CA GLU A 88 -0.66 -4.23 -4.35
C GLU A 88 -1.75 -3.20 -4.01
N GLY A 89 -1.45 -1.91 -4.22
CA GLY A 89 -2.41 -0.85 -3.98
C GLY A 89 -1.76 0.52 -3.94
N GLN A 90 -2.30 1.41 -3.10
CA GLN A 90 -1.78 2.75 -2.87
C GLN A 90 -1.53 2.95 -1.37
N TYR A 91 -0.39 3.53 -1.01
CA TYR A 91 -0.06 3.80 0.39
C TYR A 91 -0.33 5.26 0.77
N TYR A 92 -0.60 5.47 2.05
CA TYR A 92 -0.92 6.76 2.65
C TYR A 92 -0.22 6.85 3.99
N TYR A 93 0.33 8.01 4.32
CA TYR A 93 1.03 8.18 5.58
C TYR A 93 0.87 9.59 6.14
N GLU A 94 0.97 9.67 7.46
CA GLU A 94 1.04 10.93 8.20
C GLU A 94 2.20 10.84 9.20
N VAL A 95 2.91 11.94 9.38
CA VAL A 95 4.04 12.02 10.32
C VAL A 95 3.75 13.10 11.35
N VAL A 96 3.84 12.74 12.61
CA VAL A 96 3.49 13.60 13.74
C VAL A 96 4.55 13.51 14.83
N ALA A 97 4.62 14.50 15.72
CA ALA A 97 5.56 14.45 16.84
C ALA A 97 5.28 13.21 17.71
N GLU A 98 6.32 12.60 18.28
CA GLU A 98 6.16 11.41 19.13
C GLU A 98 5.16 11.65 20.26
N GLY A 99 4.30 10.66 20.52
CA GLY A 99 3.35 10.69 21.63
C GLY A 99 2.12 11.56 21.37
N THR A 100 2.00 12.16 20.18
CA THR A 100 0.74 12.74 19.72
C THR A 100 -0.28 11.64 19.41
N ALA A 101 -1.57 11.98 19.46
CA ALA A 101 -2.63 11.02 19.12
C ALA A 101 -2.53 10.60 17.65
N ALA A 102 -2.80 9.32 17.38
CA ALA A 102 -2.77 8.76 16.03
C ALA A 102 -3.69 9.57 15.08
N PRO A 103 -3.18 10.05 13.94
CA PRO A 103 -3.96 10.85 12.99
C PRO A 103 -4.97 9.99 12.24
N VAL A 104 -6.02 10.63 11.75
CA VAL A 104 -6.92 10.03 10.76
C VAL A 104 -6.30 10.24 9.38
N ILE A 105 -5.88 9.16 8.74
CA ILE A 105 -5.32 9.19 7.38
C ILE A 105 -6.44 9.22 6.36
N ASP A 106 -6.44 10.23 5.49
CA ASP A 106 -7.36 10.34 4.36
C ASP A 106 -6.87 9.46 3.20
N THR A 107 -7.67 8.45 2.85
CA THR A 107 -7.43 7.53 1.73
C THR A 107 -8.40 7.77 0.57
N SER A 108 -9.12 8.90 0.56
CA SER A 108 -10.10 9.22 -0.49
C SER A 108 -9.46 9.81 -1.75
N VAL A 109 -8.29 10.44 -1.60
CA VAL A 109 -7.47 10.93 -2.72
C VAL A 109 -6.55 9.84 -3.26
N PRO A 110 -6.03 9.97 -4.49
CA PRO A 110 -4.98 9.08 -4.99
C PRO A 110 -3.70 9.16 -4.15
N GLY A 111 -3.13 8.00 -3.81
CA GLY A 111 -1.85 7.87 -3.13
C GLY A 111 -0.76 7.30 -4.05
N PRO A 112 0.51 7.29 -3.64
CA PRO A 112 1.55 6.64 -4.43
C PRO A 112 1.34 5.12 -4.44
N ALA A 113 1.64 4.47 -5.57
CA ALA A 113 1.49 3.04 -5.72
C ALA A 113 2.43 2.25 -4.79
N CYS A 114 1.96 1.13 -4.25
CA CYS A 114 2.76 0.10 -3.61
C CYS A 114 2.53 -1.26 -4.28
N GLY A 115 3.60 -2.03 -4.46
CA GLY A 115 3.50 -3.42 -4.86
C GLY A 115 3.47 -4.35 -3.63
N THR A 116 3.44 -5.66 -3.89
CA THR A 116 3.69 -6.67 -2.87
C THR A 116 5.16 -6.66 -2.44
N GLY A 117 5.42 -6.77 -1.14
CA GLY A 117 6.77 -6.79 -0.56
C GLY A 117 7.19 -5.45 0.04
N ASN A 118 8.50 -5.21 0.06
CA ASN A 118 9.09 -4.10 0.80
C ASN A 118 8.97 -2.77 0.05
N GLN A 119 8.32 -1.82 0.70
CA GLN A 119 8.14 -0.44 0.28
C GLN A 119 9.00 0.49 1.13
N THR A 120 9.40 1.63 0.55
CA THR A 120 10.23 2.63 1.22
C THR A 120 9.63 4.03 1.06
N ILE A 121 9.50 4.76 2.17
CA ILE A 121 9.06 6.15 2.24
C ILE A 121 10.27 7.02 2.59
N ALA A 122 10.55 8.02 1.76
CA ALA A 122 11.57 9.04 2.01
C ALA A 122 10.92 10.27 2.62
N LEU A 123 11.36 10.63 3.84
CA LEU A 123 10.93 11.82 4.56
C LEU A 123 12.05 12.87 4.47
N ILE A 124 11.71 14.08 4.05
CA ILE A 124 12.70 15.15 3.77
C ILE A 124 12.37 16.49 4.45
N SER A 125 11.32 16.54 5.28
CA SER A 125 10.80 17.76 5.88
C SER A 125 10.55 17.63 7.38
N LEU A 126 11.33 16.78 8.06
CA LEU A 126 11.27 16.64 9.51
C LEU A 126 12.04 17.78 10.20
N SER A 127 11.92 17.86 11.53
CA SER A 127 12.85 18.62 12.37
C SER A 127 13.50 17.71 13.41
N ALA A 128 14.47 18.26 14.14
CA ALA A 128 15.06 17.58 15.30
C ALA A 128 13.97 17.15 16.28
N GLY A 129 14.21 16.02 16.96
CA GLY A 129 13.25 15.37 17.86
C GLY A 129 12.74 14.04 17.32
N ASP A 130 12.00 13.35 18.20
CA ASP A 130 11.35 12.08 17.93
C ASP A 130 9.99 12.29 17.23
N TRP A 131 9.67 11.41 16.29
CA TRP A 131 8.45 11.46 15.49
C TRP A 131 7.81 10.08 15.43
N ASP A 132 6.51 10.02 15.17
CA ASP A 132 5.81 8.80 14.79
C ASP A 132 5.30 8.94 13.35
N ILE A 133 5.51 7.90 12.54
CA ILE A 133 4.86 7.75 11.24
C ILE A 133 3.74 6.73 11.35
N TYR A 134 2.61 7.04 10.72
CA TYR A 134 1.44 6.19 10.62
C TYR A 134 1.19 5.85 9.16
N ILE A 135 0.91 4.59 8.84
CA ILE A 135 0.81 4.12 7.44
C ILE A 135 -0.44 3.27 7.25
N LYS A 136 -1.12 3.49 6.12
CA LYS A 136 -2.17 2.62 5.57
C LYS A 136 -1.88 2.29 4.11
N VAL A 137 -2.42 1.16 3.65
CA VAL A 137 -2.53 0.81 2.22
C VAL A 137 -3.99 0.56 1.88
N LYS A 138 -4.40 1.05 0.71
CA LYS A 138 -5.71 0.76 0.10
C LYS A 138 -5.46 -0.04 -1.19
N ASP A 139 -6.05 -1.22 -1.31
CA ASP A 139 -5.98 -2.00 -2.55
C ASP A 139 -6.84 -1.37 -3.67
N ASP A 140 -6.82 -1.99 -4.85
CA ASP A 140 -7.62 -1.55 -6.00
C ASP A 140 -9.12 -1.85 -5.84
N SER A 141 -9.47 -2.76 -4.94
CA SER A 141 -10.85 -3.07 -4.55
C SER A 141 -11.43 -2.03 -3.57
N GLY A 142 -10.60 -1.16 -3.02
CA GLY A 142 -10.94 -0.13 -2.03
C GLY A 142 -10.88 -0.59 -0.58
N ASN A 143 -10.40 -1.81 -0.28
CA ASN A 143 -10.21 -2.25 1.09
C ASN A 143 -8.98 -1.57 1.70
N VAL A 144 -9.12 -1.09 2.93
CA VAL A 144 -8.10 -0.31 3.62
C VAL A 144 -7.50 -1.12 4.76
N SER A 145 -6.17 -1.19 4.80
CA SER A 145 -5.42 -1.91 5.83
C SER A 145 -5.71 -1.40 7.24
N ASN A 146 -5.40 -2.24 8.23
CA ASN A 146 -5.16 -1.75 9.57
C ASN A 146 -4.01 -0.73 9.57
N LEU A 147 -4.07 0.22 10.50
CA LEU A 147 -3.02 1.21 10.71
C LEU A 147 -1.79 0.55 11.33
N ILE A 148 -0.61 0.79 10.75
CA ILE A 148 0.67 0.52 11.43
C ILE A 148 1.34 1.83 11.80
N SER A 149 2.14 1.81 12.86
CA SER A 149 2.99 2.93 13.24
C SER A 149 4.43 2.49 13.50
N MET A 150 5.35 3.43 13.34
CA MET A 150 6.76 3.27 13.68
C MET A 150 7.28 4.58 14.27
N THR A 151 8.10 4.46 15.32
CA THR A 151 8.81 5.61 15.89
C THR A 151 10.07 5.88 15.07
N ILE A 152 10.26 7.16 14.73
CA ILE A 152 11.43 7.71 14.08
C ILE A 152 12.21 8.48 15.16
N PRO A 153 13.27 7.87 15.73
CA PRO A 153 14.00 8.52 16.79
C PRO A 153 14.73 9.77 16.27
N ALA A 154 14.95 10.72 17.16
CA ALA A 154 15.84 11.84 16.95
C ALA A 154 17.22 11.35 16.51
N LEU A 155 17.90 12.13 15.68
CA LEU A 155 19.26 11.80 15.29
C LEU A 155 20.15 11.80 16.54
N MET A 156 20.73 10.65 16.88
CA MET A 156 21.73 10.62 17.95
C MET A 156 22.95 11.41 17.49
N ALA A 157 23.22 12.54 18.14
CA ALA A 157 24.48 13.26 17.97
C ALA A 157 25.62 12.28 18.26
N GLY A 158 26.52 12.08 17.29
CA GLY A 158 27.64 11.17 17.45
C GLY A 158 28.33 11.42 18.79
N ILE A 159 28.61 10.35 19.53
CA ILE A 159 29.39 10.42 20.77
C ILE A 159 30.63 11.26 20.45
N PRO A 160 30.86 12.42 21.11
CA PRO A 160 32.03 13.21 20.81
C PRO A 160 33.25 12.31 21.00
N ASN A 161 34.06 12.19 19.94
CA ASN A 161 35.32 11.47 19.99
C ASN A 161 36.13 12.09 21.13
N ARG A 162 36.20 11.42 22.29
CA ARG A 162 37.07 11.85 23.37
C ARG A 162 38.48 11.59 22.87
N GLN A 163 39.10 12.64 22.31
CA GLN A 163 40.52 12.65 22.03
C GLN A 163 41.22 12.13 23.30
N PRO A 164 42.07 11.10 23.21
CA PRO A 164 42.88 10.68 24.34
C PRO A 164 43.61 11.90 24.90
N PRO A 165 43.72 12.06 26.23
CA PRO A 165 44.45 13.18 26.81
C PRO A 165 45.86 13.24 26.20
N PRO A 166 46.38 14.44 25.89
CA PRO A 166 47.72 14.59 25.33
C PRO A 166 48.73 13.90 26.25
N ALA A 167 49.69 13.19 25.65
CA ALA A 167 50.73 12.51 26.40
C ALA A 167 51.44 13.52 27.34
N PRO A 168 51.73 13.14 28.60
CA PRO A 168 52.42 14.03 29.53
C PRO A 168 53.79 14.42 28.95
N PRO A 169 54.26 15.65 29.21
CA PRO A 169 55.59 16.09 28.76
C PRO A 169 56.65 15.11 29.25
N GLY A 170 57.49 14.60 28.34
CA GLY A 170 58.61 13.77 28.69
C GLY A 170 59.53 14.51 29.67
N LEU A 171 59.86 13.87 30.78
CA LEU A 171 60.86 14.38 31.71
C LEU A 171 62.23 14.29 31.03
N THR A 172 62.90 15.43 30.87
CA THR A 172 64.32 15.55 30.50
C THR A 172 65.20 15.44 31.73
#